data_AF-A0A927J9D5-F1
#
_entry.id   AF-A0A927J9D5-F1
#
_cell.length_a   1.000
_cell.length_b   1.000
_cell.length_c   1.000
_cell.angle_alpha   90.00
_cell.angle_beta   90.00
_cell.angle_gamma   90.00
#
_symmetry.space_group_name_H-M   'P 1'
#
loop_
_entity.id
_entity.type
_entity.pdbx_description
1 polymer ?
#
loop_
_entity_poly.entity_id
_entity_poly.type
_entity_poly.pdbx_seq_one_letter_code
_entity_poly.pdbx_strand_id
1 'polypeptide(L)'
;MKKYLLKVLLVSIFALPFISCDSDDDDIIYVEPEIKTTGIYLLNSGIMGSIDGTLSYYDVDTKKVTENIFSKQNDDLSLGDIAQDIVIYGSKMYITATNSNKIYITDRKAKLVPQRDSIISPENESKQPLKPRSIVTHKGKVYVSTEAGYILRIDTTTMNMDRVKAGTFTEEMTVVNDKLYVTNSRTGNKTVSILDLNNFSAQKTEITVDDNPAAITSDKSGNIFVIPLGIWGSTSSTLYKINATNNQATKIGEDVASMMAINGDKLLLVKVDYNTNPASTTLSYYDIKKGELVNKSFITDGTTISAPGNSIKVDPATGYIYLGTGDYQNKGKMYVFSAEGKLIDQFATGGYYPMGAYFLTGTK
;
A
#
# COMPACT_ATOMS: atom_id res chain seq x y z
N MET A 1 -62.45 71.39 16.39
CA MET A 1 -62.93 71.35 14.99
C MET A 1 -61.77 71.67 14.06
N LYS A 2 -61.59 70.86 13.00
CA LYS A 2 -60.76 71.08 11.80
C LYS A 2 -59.22 71.23 11.96
N LYS A 3 -58.52 70.26 11.36
CA LYS A 3 -57.08 70.19 11.06
C LYS A 3 -56.68 71.28 10.05
N TYR A 4 -55.40 71.72 10.04
CA TYR A 4 -54.38 71.26 9.08
C TYR A 4 -53.13 72.16 9.02
N LEU A 5 -51.98 71.47 8.98
CA LEU A 5 -50.75 71.75 8.20
C LEU A 5 -49.94 73.04 8.47
N LEU A 6 -48.74 72.85 9.03
CA LEU A 6 -47.62 73.78 8.86
C LEU A 6 -46.37 73.01 8.43
N LYS A 7 -45.85 73.33 7.24
CA LYS A 7 -44.47 73.03 6.84
C LYS A 7 -43.63 74.25 7.18
N VAL A 8 -42.49 74.06 7.85
CA VAL A 8 -41.36 75.00 7.78
C VAL A 8 -40.12 74.20 7.44
N LEU A 9 -39.49 74.64 6.36
CA LEU A 9 -38.23 74.19 5.77
C LEU A 9 -37.19 75.28 6.11
N LEU A 10 -35.96 74.92 6.49
CA LEU A 10 -34.69 75.35 5.85
C LEU A 10 -33.43 75.12 6.72
N VAL A 11 -32.55 74.24 6.21
CA VAL A 11 -31.10 74.40 5.93
C VAL A 11 -30.13 74.95 7.00
N SER A 12 -29.20 74.09 7.48
CA SER A 12 -27.71 74.22 7.36
C SER A 12 -27.03 73.06 8.14
N ILE A 13 -26.51 72.01 7.49
CA ILE A 13 -25.12 71.77 7.04
C ILE A 13 -24.09 71.49 8.17
N PHE A 14 -23.36 70.38 7.96
CA PHE A 14 -22.11 69.87 8.58
C PHE A 14 -22.20 68.92 9.79
N ALA A 15 -22.17 67.60 9.50
CA ALA A 15 -21.20 66.63 10.05
C ALA A 15 -21.44 65.24 9.38
N LEU A 16 -20.42 64.68 8.73
CA LEU A 16 -20.42 63.31 8.21
C LEU A 16 -20.27 62.31 9.38
N PRO A 17 -21.10 61.26 9.48
CA PRO A 17 -20.70 60.01 10.11
C PRO A 17 -20.18 59.04 9.05
N PHE A 18 -19.08 58.39 9.41
CA PHE A 18 -18.46 57.27 8.70
C PHE A 18 -19.50 56.19 8.37
N ILE A 19 -19.77 55.97 7.08
CA ILE A 19 -20.30 54.69 6.63
C ILE A 19 -19.09 53.75 6.58
N SER A 20 -18.90 52.99 7.66
CA SER A 20 -18.21 51.71 7.58
C SER A 20 -19.14 50.79 6.81
N CYS A 21 -18.84 50.52 5.54
CA CYS A 21 -19.41 49.36 4.87
C CYS A 21 -18.87 48.14 5.62
N ASP A 22 -19.74 47.48 6.38
CA ASP A 22 -19.60 46.05 6.64
C ASP A 22 -19.53 45.39 5.26
N SER A 23 -18.34 44.88 4.90
CA SER A 23 -18.26 43.84 3.91
C SER A 23 -18.80 42.60 4.57
N ASP A 24 -20.05 42.26 4.25
CA ASP A 24 -20.57 40.89 4.37
C ASP A 24 -19.67 40.00 3.49
N ASP A 25 -18.48 39.68 4.00
CA ASP A 25 -17.71 38.54 3.55
C ASP A 25 -18.47 37.33 4.12
N ASP A 26 -19.40 36.82 3.32
CA ASP A 26 -19.84 35.43 3.44
C ASP A 26 -18.56 34.57 3.37
N ASP A 27 -18.01 34.24 4.53
CA ASP A 27 -16.89 33.30 4.67
C ASP A 27 -17.27 32.04 3.89
N ILE A 28 -16.68 31.85 2.72
CA ILE A 28 -16.81 30.61 1.96
C ILE A 28 -16.11 29.55 2.82
N ILE A 29 -16.90 28.80 3.59
CA ILE A 29 -16.42 27.69 4.39
C ILE A 29 -15.75 26.70 3.42
N TYR A 30 -14.42 26.67 3.42
CA TYR A 30 -13.67 25.66 2.72
C TYR A 30 -13.96 24.31 3.37
N VAL A 31 -14.82 23.52 2.74
CA VAL A 31 -15.04 22.12 3.10
C VAL A 31 -13.97 21.31 2.39
N GLU A 32 -12.99 20.82 3.14
CA GLU A 32 -12.00 19.90 2.59
C GLU A 32 -12.74 18.64 2.09
N PRO A 33 -12.53 18.23 0.82
CA PRO A 33 -13.25 17.09 0.26
C PRO A 33 -12.89 15.81 1.03
N GLU A 34 -13.92 15.11 1.50
CA GLU A 34 -13.76 13.85 2.23
C GLU A 34 -13.28 12.76 1.25
N ILE A 35 -12.14 12.14 1.56
CA ILE A 35 -11.64 10.97 0.83
C ILE A 35 -12.42 9.75 1.31
N LYS A 36 -13.10 9.04 0.40
CA LYS A 36 -13.80 7.79 0.68
C LYS A 36 -13.18 6.64 -0.11
N THR A 37 -13.12 5.47 0.51
CA THR A 37 -12.90 4.19 -0.19
C THR A 37 -14.21 3.73 -0.83
N THR A 38 -14.21 3.59 -2.15
CA THR A 38 -15.40 3.25 -2.95
C THR A 38 -15.42 1.79 -3.40
N GLY A 39 -14.39 1.02 -3.07
CA GLY A 39 -14.26 -0.38 -3.45
C GLY A 39 -12.87 -0.92 -3.11
N ILE A 40 -12.77 -2.25 -3.00
CA ILE A 40 -11.54 -2.89 -2.56
C ILE A 40 -11.25 -4.09 -3.44
N TYR A 41 -10.06 -4.17 -3.99
CA TYR A 41 -9.58 -5.38 -4.65
C TYR A 41 -8.91 -6.31 -3.66
N LEU A 42 -9.19 -7.59 -3.76
CA LEU A 42 -8.57 -8.64 -2.96
C LEU A 42 -7.70 -9.48 -3.91
N LEU A 43 -6.39 -9.30 -3.82
CA LEU A 43 -5.46 -10.12 -4.59
C LEU A 43 -5.13 -11.40 -3.82
N ASN A 44 -5.16 -12.52 -4.51
CA ASN A 44 -4.80 -13.84 -3.99
C ASN A 44 -3.68 -14.38 -4.88
N SER A 45 -2.56 -14.82 -4.29
CA SER A 45 -1.42 -15.27 -5.10
C SER A 45 -1.63 -16.61 -5.78
N GLY A 46 -2.57 -17.41 -5.27
CA GLY A 46 -2.75 -18.79 -5.69
C GLY A 46 -1.82 -19.73 -4.93
N ILE A 47 -1.63 -20.94 -5.44
CA ILE A 47 -0.71 -21.93 -4.89
C ILE A 47 0.35 -22.20 -5.95
N MET A 48 1.61 -21.93 -5.60
CA MET A 48 2.76 -22.03 -6.49
C MET A 48 2.72 -23.30 -7.36
N GLY A 49 2.71 -23.11 -8.69
CA GLY A 49 2.75 -24.20 -9.67
C GLY A 49 1.51 -25.11 -9.73
N SER A 50 0.42 -24.78 -9.04
CA SER A 50 -0.80 -25.62 -9.01
C SER A 50 -2.10 -24.86 -9.17
N ILE A 51 -2.26 -23.70 -8.52
CA ILE A 51 -3.46 -22.85 -8.64
C ILE A 51 -3.00 -21.44 -8.95
N ASP A 52 -3.46 -20.89 -10.07
CA ASP A 52 -3.15 -19.51 -10.44
C ASP A 52 -3.77 -18.49 -9.47
N GLY A 53 -3.17 -17.31 -9.43
CA GLY A 53 -3.67 -16.19 -8.66
C GLY A 53 -5.03 -15.68 -9.17
N THR A 54 -5.75 -15.01 -8.27
CA THR A 54 -7.08 -14.47 -8.57
C THR A 54 -7.21 -13.05 -8.04
N LEU A 55 -8.06 -12.26 -8.71
CA LEU A 55 -8.45 -10.93 -8.27
C LEU A 55 -9.95 -10.94 -8.00
N SER A 56 -10.33 -10.64 -6.77
CA SER A 56 -11.73 -10.44 -6.38
C SER A 56 -11.98 -8.96 -6.08
N TYR A 57 -13.25 -8.57 -6.06
CA TYR A 57 -13.68 -7.22 -5.70
C TYR A 57 -14.66 -7.27 -4.53
N TYR A 58 -14.39 -6.49 -3.50
CA TYR A 58 -15.26 -6.27 -2.36
C TYR A 58 -15.92 -4.89 -2.48
N ASP A 59 -17.24 -4.91 -2.58
CA ASP A 59 -18.09 -3.73 -2.57
C ASP A 59 -18.37 -3.32 -1.13
N VAL A 60 -17.88 -2.12 -0.75
CA VAL A 60 -17.92 -1.65 0.64
C VAL A 60 -19.31 -1.26 1.12
N ASP A 61 -20.22 -0.92 0.21
CA ASP A 61 -21.58 -0.47 0.56
C ASP A 61 -22.52 -1.69 0.72
N THR A 62 -22.40 -2.68 -0.15
CA THR A 62 -23.21 -3.92 -0.12
C THR A 62 -22.57 -5.06 0.67
N LYS A 63 -21.29 -4.94 1.02
CA LYS A 63 -20.46 -5.95 1.70
C LYS A 63 -20.37 -7.28 0.95
N LYS A 64 -20.39 -7.24 -0.38
CA LYS A 64 -20.35 -8.43 -1.24
C LYS A 64 -19.00 -8.58 -1.92
N VAL A 65 -18.50 -9.82 -1.95
CA VAL A 65 -17.32 -10.21 -2.73
C VAL A 65 -17.77 -10.75 -4.08
N THR A 66 -17.26 -10.16 -5.15
CA THR A 66 -17.32 -10.70 -6.51
C THR A 66 -15.99 -11.35 -6.84
N GLU A 67 -15.97 -12.68 -6.92
CA GLU A 67 -14.75 -13.44 -7.19
C GLU A 67 -14.31 -13.37 -8.66
N ASN A 68 -13.00 -13.52 -8.91
CA ASN A 68 -12.41 -13.73 -10.23
C ASN A 68 -12.77 -12.65 -11.26
N ILE A 69 -12.75 -11.38 -10.85
CA ILE A 69 -13.13 -10.27 -11.73
C ILE A 69 -12.17 -10.10 -12.91
N PHE A 70 -10.88 -10.41 -12.75
CA PHE A 70 -9.92 -10.28 -13.85
C PHE A 70 -10.25 -11.24 -15.00
N SER A 71 -10.37 -12.55 -14.73
CA SER A 71 -10.65 -13.53 -15.79
C SER A 71 -12.01 -13.29 -16.44
N LYS A 72 -13.03 -12.94 -15.66
CA LYS A 72 -14.37 -12.59 -16.15
C LYS A 72 -14.40 -11.40 -17.11
N GLN A 73 -13.42 -10.50 -17.01
CA GLN A 73 -13.35 -9.29 -17.84
C GLN A 73 -12.43 -9.44 -19.05
N ASN A 74 -11.67 -10.53 -19.12
CA ASN A 74 -10.61 -10.76 -20.11
C ASN A 74 -10.70 -12.17 -20.73
N ASP A 75 -11.91 -12.61 -21.09
CA ASP A 75 -12.14 -13.85 -21.85
C ASP A 75 -11.47 -15.08 -21.22
N ASP A 76 -11.67 -15.25 -19.90
CA ASP A 76 -11.12 -16.33 -19.07
C ASP A 76 -9.57 -16.37 -18.99
N LEU A 77 -8.90 -15.28 -19.37
CA LEU A 77 -7.46 -15.13 -19.15
C LEU A 77 -7.12 -15.21 -17.65
N SER A 78 -6.21 -16.11 -17.31
CA SER A 78 -5.68 -16.25 -15.95
C SER A 78 -4.68 -15.15 -15.61
N LEU A 79 -4.64 -14.74 -14.33
CA LEU A 79 -3.55 -13.90 -13.77
C LEU A 79 -2.22 -14.65 -13.68
N GLY A 80 -2.25 -15.98 -13.74
CA GLY A 80 -1.07 -16.82 -13.71
C GLY A 80 -0.53 -17.10 -12.30
N ASP A 81 0.65 -17.72 -12.27
CA ASP A 81 1.26 -18.27 -11.07
C ASP A 81 1.94 -17.17 -10.23
N ILE A 82 1.64 -17.16 -8.93
CA ILE A 82 2.08 -16.19 -7.92
C ILE A 82 1.73 -14.76 -8.32
N ALA A 83 0.44 -14.42 -8.28
CA ALA A 83 0.03 -13.02 -8.33
C ALA A 83 0.50 -12.31 -7.06
N GLN A 84 1.33 -11.28 -7.20
CA GLN A 84 2.20 -10.82 -6.12
C GLN A 84 1.76 -9.49 -5.52
N ASP A 85 1.48 -8.48 -6.36
CA ASP A 85 1.19 -7.14 -5.86
C ASP A 85 0.34 -6.30 -6.84
N ILE A 86 -0.27 -5.22 -6.34
CA ILE A 86 -1.08 -4.29 -7.12
C ILE A 86 -0.75 -2.84 -6.77
N VAL A 87 -0.75 -1.97 -7.77
CA VAL A 87 -0.96 -0.54 -7.56
C VAL A 87 -2.06 0.00 -8.48
N ILE A 88 -2.84 0.92 -7.95
CA ILE A 88 -3.87 1.65 -8.71
C ILE A 88 -3.39 3.07 -8.85
N TYR A 89 -3.25 3.54 -10.09
CA TYR A 89 -2.78 4.89 -10.39
C TYR A 89 -3.63 5.54 -11.46
N GLY A 90 -4.28 6.65 -11.10
CA GLY A 90 -5.25 7.30 -11.99
C GLY A 90 -6.35 6.31 -12.39
N SER A 91 -6.58 6.15 -13.69
CA SER A 91 -7.59 5.25 -14.24
C SER A 91 -7.12 3.81 -14.46
N LYS A 92 -5.87 3.48 -14.13
CA LYS A 92 -5.27 2.18 -14.41
C LYS A 92 -4.91 1.42 -13.13
N MET A 93 -4.90 0.10 -13.24
CA MET A 93 -4.41 -0.82 -12.22
C MET A 93 -3.32 -1.69 -12.83
N TYR A 94 -2.22 -1.85 -12.10
CA TYR A 94 -1.05 -2.63 -12.50
C TYR A 94 -0.92 -3.80 -11.54
N ILE A 95 -0.81 -5.02 -12.09
CA ILE A 95 -0.81 -6.26 -11.32
C ILE A 95 0.42 -7.07 -11.68
N THR A 96 1.23 -7.48 -10.71
CA THR A 96 2.40 -8.34 -10.94
C THR A 96 2.06 -9.81 -10.72
N ALA A 97 2.54 -10.68 -11.59
CA ALA A 97 2.52 -12.14 -11.41
C ALA A 97 3.93 -12.69 -11.58
N THR A 98 4.54 -13.10 -10.47
CA THR A 98 5.97 -13.39 -10.39
C THR A 98 6.34 -14.58 -11.24
N ASN A 99 5.75 -15.75 -10.99
CA ASN A 99 6.17 -16.98 -11.66
C ASN A 99 5.78 -16.99 -13.13
N SER A 100 4.65 -16.37 -13.49
CA SER A 100 4.28 -16.17 -14.88
C SER A 100 5.12 -15.12 -15.62
N ASN A 101 5.97 -14.34 -14.92
CA ASN A 101 6.72 -13.23 -15.50
C ASN A 101 5.82 -12.24 -16.25
N LYS A 102 4.76 -11.76 -15.58
CA LYS A 102 3.77 -10.87 -16.16
C LYS A 102 3.54 -9.64 -15.30
N ILE A 103 3.32 -8.51 -15.97
CA ILE A 103 2.71 -7.31 -15.40
C ILE A 103 1.49 -7.00 -16.25
N TYR A 104 0.31 -7.03 -15.67
CA TYR A 104 -0.95 -6.71 -16.35
C TYR A 104 -1.32 -5.26 -16.09
N ILE A 105 -1.78 -4.56 -17.11
CA ILE A 105 -2.24 -3.18 -17.05
C ILE A 105 -3.71 -3.16 -17.46
N THR A 106 -4.55 -2.83 -16.49
CA THR A 106 -6.01 -2.88 -16.60
C THR A 106 -6.63 -1.52 -16.31
N ASP A 107 -7.89 -1.32 -16.67
CA ASP A 107 -8.71 -0.26 -16.13
C ASP A 107 -9.18 -0.58 -14.69
N ARG A 108 -9.93 0.35 -14.07
CA ARG A 108 -10.54 0.14 -12.74
C ARG A 108 -11.72 -0.85 -12.73
N LYS A 109 -11.94 -1.61 -13.81
CA LYS A 109 -12.88 -2.74 -13.83
C LYS A 109 -12.11 -4.06 -14.01
N ALA A 110 -10.79 -4.03 -13.90
CA ALA A 110 -9.88 -5.15 -14.17
C ALA A 110 -9.90 -5.65 -15.61
N LYS A 111 -10.38 -4.86 -16.57
CA LYS A 111 -10.27 -5.17 -18.00
C LYS A 111 -8.95 -4.66 -18.53
N LEU A 112 -8.23 -5.47 -19.32
CA LEU A 112 -7.00 -5.06 -19.97
C LEU A 112 -7.23 -3.80 -20.81
N VAL A 113 -6.34 -2.83 -20.66
CA VAL A 113 -6.42 -1.61 -21.49
C VAL A 113 -6.17 -1.98 -22.96
N PRO A 114 -6.84 -1.33 -23.93
CA PRO A 114 -6.77 -1.69 -25.35
C PRO A 114 -5.45 -1.29 -26.04
N GLN A 115 -4.36 -1.14 -25.28
CA GLN A 115 -3.04 -0.77 -25.79
C GLN A 115 -2.17 -2.01 -25.96
N ARG A 116 -1.24 -1.97 -26.92
CA ARG A 116 -0.42 -3.12 -27.35
C ARG A 116 0.35 -3.79 -26.20
N ASP A 117 0.73 -3.02 -25.19
CA ASP A 117 1.60 -3.47 -24.08
C ASP A 117 0.85 -3.56 -22.74
N SER A 118 -0.45 -3.91 -22.78
CA SER A 118 -1.25 -4.14 -21.56
C SER A 118 -0.85 -5.41 -20.79
N ILE A 119 0.01 -6.25 -21.38
CA ILE A 119 0.64 -7.39 -20.73
C ILE A 119 2.14 -7.32 -21.00
N ILE A 120 2.92 -7.02 -19.97
CA ILE A 120 4.39 -6.92 -20.06
C ILE A 120 5.02 -8.21 -19.55
N SER A 121 5.94 -8.78 -20.33
CA SER A 121 6.84 -9.86 -19.89
C SER A 121 8.27 -9.35 -19.84
N PRO A 122 8.76 -8.92 -18.66
CA PRO A 122 10.08 -8.32 -18.57
C PRO A 122 11.19 -9.37 -18.70
N GLU A 123 12.17 -9.13 -19.57
CA GLU A 123 13.27 -10.06 -19.86
C GLU A 123 14.62 -9.34 -19.94
N ASN A 124 15.70 -9.90 -19.39
CA ASN A 124 17.04 -9.33 -19.54
C ASN A 124 17.55 -9.37 -21.00
N GLU A 125 18.77 -8.85 -21.23
CA GLU A 125 19.41 -8.81 -22.56
C GLU A 125 19.56 -10.22 -23.18
N SER A 126 19.63 -11.27 -22.35
CA SER A 126 19.70 -12.68 -22.74
C SER A 126 18.33 -13.37 -22.81
N LYS A 127 17.24 -12.60 -22.87
CA LYS A 127 15.85 -13.09 -22.92
C LYS A 127 15.44 -13.97 -21.72
N GLN A 128 16.09 -13.78 -20.57
CA GLN A 128 15.71 -14.48 -19.34
C GLN A 128 14.66 -13.67 -18.58
N PRO A 129 13.60 -14.31 -18.05
CA PRO A 129 12.54 -13.62 -17.33
C PRO A 129 13.07 -12.91 -16.09
N LEU A 130 12.63 -11.68 -15.85
CA LEU A 130 13.06 -10.91 -14.67
C LEU A 130 12.28 -11.26 -13.40
N LYS A 131 11.04 -11.77 -13.54
CA LYS A 131 10.13 -12.18 -12.45
C LYS A 131 9.71 -10.99 -11.57
N PRO A 132 8.66 -10.23 -11.94
CA PRO A 132 8.25 -9.03 -11.22
C PRO A 132 7.70 -9.35 -9.82
N ARG A 133 8.02 -8.48 -8.85
CA ARG A 133 7.72 -8.63 -7.42
C ARG A 133 6.80 -7.50 -6.93
N SER A 134 7.29 -6.61 -6.09
CA SER A 134 6.52 -5.50 -5.50
C SER A 134 6.35 -4.36 -6.50
N ILE A 135 5.31 -3.54 -6.29
CA ILE A 135 4.97 -2.42 -7.16
C ILE A 135 4.63 -1.17 -6.35
N VAL A 136 5.21 -0.03 -6.74
CA VAL A 136 4.92 1.28 -6.13
C VAL A 136 4.75 2.35 -7.20
N THR A 137 4.17 3.49 -6.85
CA THR A 137 4.01 4.64 -7.76
C THR A 137 4.70 5.87 -7.23
N HIS A 138 5.24 6.67 -8.13
CA HIS A 138 5.73 8.00 -7.82
C HIS A 138 5.71 8.92 -9.04
N LYS A 139 5.21 10.15 -8.89
CA LYS A 139 5.20 11.21 -9.91
C LYS A 139 4.86 10.73 -11.35
N GLY A 140 3.73 10.06 -11.52
CA GLY A 140 3.25 9.61 -12.84
C GLY A 140 3.98 8.38 -13.40
N LYS A 141 4.80 7.71 -12.59
CA LYS A 141 5.51 6.48 -12.93
C LYS A 141 5.12 5.35 -11.98
N VAL A 142 5.17 4.14 -12.51
CA VAL A 142 5.03 2.89 -11.76
C VAL A 142 6.40 2.22 -11.72
N TYR A 143 6.83 1.76 -10.55
CA TYR A 143 8.10 1.08 -10.33
C TYR A 143 7.83 -0.35 -9.89
N VAL A 144 8.53 -1.32 -10.49
CA VAL A 144 8.36 -2.75 -10.22
C VAL A 144 9.72 -3.37 -9.94
N SER A 145 9.89 -3.98 -8.77
CA SER A 145 11.08 -4.76 -8.46
C SER A 145 11.02 -6.14 -9.10
N THR A 146 12.15 -6.82 -9.22
CA THR A 146 12.20 -8.15 -9.84
C THR A 146 13.12 -9.11 -9.07
N GLU A 147 12.86 -10.42 -9.12
CA GLU A 147 13.78 -11.42 -8.53
C GLU A 147 15.18 -11.35 -9.15
N ALA A 148 15.26 -10.97 -10.42
CA ALA A 148 16.53 -10.74 -11.11
C ALA A 148 17.25 -9.45 -10.67
N GLY A 149 16.77 -8.73 -9.66
CA GLY A 149 17.42 -7.56 -9.05
C GLY A 149 17.35 -6.25 -9.85
N TYR A 150 16.44 -6.15 -10.83
CA TYR A 150 16.18 -4.93 -11.58
C TYR A 150 14.99 -4.19 -10.98
N ILE A 151 14.99 -2.87 -11.15
CA ILE A 151 13.80 -2.03 -11.02
C ILE A 151 13.35 -1.64 -12.41
N LEU A 152 12.11 -1.96 -12.74
CA LEU A 152 11.43 -1.51 -13.94
C LEU A 152 10.72 -0.19 -13.61
N ARG A 153 10.66 0.72 -14.57
CA ARG A 153 9.87 1.95 -14.49
C ARG A 153 8.98 2.05 -15.70
N ILE A 154 7.68 2.17 -15.46
CA ILE A 154 6.64 2.27 -16.49
C ILE A 154 6.04 3.68 -16.41
N ASP A 155 6.05 4.38 -17.54
CA ASP A 155 5.35 5.66 -17.68
C ASP A 155 3.83 5.43 -17.75
N THR A 156 3.06 6.07 -16.87
CA THR A 156 1.62 5.80 -16.75
C THR A 156 0.78 6.35 -17.92
N THR A 157 1.36 7.24 -18.74
CA THR A 157 0.70 7.85 -19.90
C THR A 157 1.01 7.07 -21.18
N THR A 158 2.29 6.85 -21.45
CA THR A 158 2.80 6.23 -22.68
C THR A 158 2.93 4.71 -22.58
N MET A 159 2.92 4.15 -21.36
CA MET A 159 3.19 2.73 -21.07
C MET A 159 4.59 2.25 -21.49
N ASN A 160 5.49 3.17 -21.87
CA ASN A 160 6.88 2.85 -22.12
C ASN A 160 7.56 2.39 -20.82
N MET A 161 8.40 1.37 -20.95
CA MET A 161 9.14 0.77 -19.85
C MET A 161 10.64 0.86 -20.09
N ASP A 162 11.37 1.28 -19.06
CA ASP A 162 12.81 1.13 -18.94
C ASP A 162 13.19 0.46 -17.61
N ARG A 163 14.48 0.13 -17.43
CA ARG A 163 14.94 -0.56 -16.23
C ARG A 163 16.35 -0.17 -15.83
N VAL A 164 16.65 -0.39 -14.55
CA VAL A 164 17.99 -0.27 -13.99
C VAL A 164 18.28 -1.45 -13.06
N LYS A 165 19.52 -1.94 -13.09
CA LYS A 165 19.99 -2.96 -12.14
C LYS A 165 20.23 -2.27 -10.79
N ALA A 166 19.56 -2.76 -9.74
CA ALA A 166 19.64 -2.14 -8.41
C ALA A 166 20.21 -3.08 -7.34
N GLY A 167 20.07 -4.39 -7.52
CA GLY A 167 20.54 -5.36 -6.54
C GLY A 167 20.57 -6.78 -7.09
N THR A 168 20.55 -7.77 -6.21
CA THR A 168 20.67 -9.20 -6.56
C THR A 168 19.31 -9.89 -6.63
N PHE A 169 18.46 -9.68 -5.62
CA PHE A 169 17.08 -10.17 -5.55
C PHE A 169 16.22 -9.08 -4.91
N THR A 170 15.68 -8.17 -5.73
CA THR A 170 14.91 -7.02 -5.23
C THR A 170 13.49 -7.42 -4.87
N GLU A 171 13.02 -7.02 -3.69
CA GLU A 171 11.74 -7.42 -3.11
C GLU A 171 10.81 -6.21 -2.89
N GLU A 172 10.32 -5.93 -1.68
CA GLU A 172 9.48 -4.76 -1.42
C GLU A 172 10.21 -3.44 -1.60
N MET A 173 9.45 -2.38 -1.83
CA MET A 173 9.97 -1.04 -2.07
C MET A 173 9.17 0.03 -1.34
N THR A 174 9.82 1.13 -0.98
CA THR A 174 9.13 2.36 -0.59
C THR A 174 9.81 3.59 -1.17
N VAL A 175 9.05 4.69 -1.33
CA VAL A 175 9.54 5.96 -1.84
C VAL A 175 9.57 7.00 -0.72
N VAL A 176 10.72 7.64 -0.54
CA VAL A 176 10.90 8.78 0.37
C VAL A 176 11.83 9.79 -0.29
N ASN A 177 11.43 11.07 -0.31
CA ASN A 177 12.24 12.19 -0.82
C ASN A 177 12.85 11.96 -2.22
N ASP A 178 12.00 11.57 -3.19
CA ASP A 178 12.42 11.26 -4.58
C ASP A 178 13.47 10.14 -4.70
N LYS A 179 13.62 9.32 -3.66
CA LYS A 179 14.43 8.11 -3.67
C LYS A 179 13.56 6.89 -3.46
N LEU A 180 13.89 5.83 -4.18
CA LEU A 180 13.30 4.51 -4.01
C LEU A 180 14.25 3.66 -3.18
N TYR A 181 13.76 3.14 -2.06
CA TYR A 181 14.46 2.20 -1.21
C TYR A 181 13.92 0.81 -1.52
N VAL A 182 14.81 -0.13 -1.82
CA VAL A 182 14.43 -1.48 -2.22
C VAL A 182 15.22 -2.51 -1.42
N THR A 183 14.53 -3.49 -0.85
CA THR A 183 15.17 -4.57 -0.09
C THR A 183 15.80 -5.60 -1.04
N ASN A 184 17.00 -6.09 -0.69
CA ASN A 184 17.60 -7.26 -1.34
C ASN A 184 17.36 -8.49 -0.49
N SER A 185 16.32 -9.25 -0.83
CA SER A 185 15.85 -10.42 -0.10
C SER A 185 16.68 -11.66 -0.44
N ARG A 186 16.31 -12.83 0.12
CA ARG A 186 17.03 -14.12 0.14
C ARG A 186 18.18 -14.19 1.12
N THR A 187 18.42 -15.41 1.59
CA THR A 187 19.50 -15.73 2.51
C THR A 187 20.85 -15.31 1.97
N GLY A 188 21.63 -14.61 2.80
CA GLY A 188 22.95 -14.07 2.46
C GLY A 188 22.93 -12.62 1.97
N ASN A 189 21.79 -12.11 1.51
CA ASN A 189 21.63 -10.68 1.23
C ASN A 189 21.31 -9.92 2.52
N LYS A 190 21.92 -8.74 2.68
CA LYS A 190 21.91 -7.95 3.93
C LYS A 190 21.78 -6.46 3.67
N THR A 191 21.20 -6.09 2.52
CA THR A 191 21.22 -4.71 2.06
C THR A 191 19.87 -4.20 1.58
N VAL A 192 19.71 -2.89 1.69
CA VAL A 192 18.65 -2.11 1.04
C VAL A 192 19.34 -1.18 0.04
N SER A 193 19.04 -1.34 -1.24
CA SER A 193 19.56 -0.47 -2.29
C SER A 193 18.75 0.81 -2.38
N ILE A 194 19.38 1.87 -2.88
CA ILE A 194 18.77 3.19 -3.04
C ILE A 194 18.85 3.58 -4.52
N LEU A 195 17.73 3.99 -5.11
CA LEU A 195 17.70 4.59 -6.44
C LEU A 195 17.29 6.05 -6.34
N ASP A 196 17.98 6.91 -7.07
CA ASP A 196 17.53 8.27 -7.32
C ASP A 196 16.49 8.25 -8.46
N LEU A 197 15.28 8.74 -8.18
CA LEU A 197 14.18 8.69 -9.15
C LEU A 197 14.22 9.83 -10.17
N ASN A 198 15.00 10.89 -9.94
CA ASN A 198 15.12 12.01 -10.87
C ASN A 198 15.88 11.60 -12.14
N ASN A 199 16.96 10.83 -11.97
CA ASN A 199 17.76 10.31 -13.07
C ASN A 199 17.58 8.80 -13.31
N PHE A 200 16.81 8.12 -12.45
CA PHE A 200 16.55 6.68 -12.49
C PHE A 200 17.83 5.85 -12.52
N SER A 201 18.67 6.08 -11.51
CA SER A 201 19.93 5.37 -11.34
C SER A 201 20.08 4.81 -9.94
N ALA A 202 20.69 3.63 -9.83
CA ALA A 202 21.06 3.05 -8.55
C ALA A 202 22.27 3.78 -7.95
N GLN A 203 22.23 4.04 -6.66
CA GLN A 203 23.36 4.58 -5.92
C GLN A 203 24.40 3.48 -5.68
N LYS A 204 25.67 3.87 -5.58
CA LYS A 204 26.76 2.93 -5.28
C LYS A 204 26.73 2.43 -3.83
N THR A 205 26.20 3.23 -2.92
CA THR A 205 26.12 2.91 -1.50
C THR A 205 24.78 2.29 -1.18
N GLU A 206 24.81 1.15 -0.50
CA GLU A 206 23.63 0.48 0.03
C GLU A 206 23.58 0.63 1.55
N ILE A 207 22.41 0.35 2.12
CA ILE A 207 22.19 0.37 3.56
C ILE A 207 22.28 -1.05 4.09
N THR A 208 23.22 -1.30 5.01
CA THR A 208 23.36 -2.61 5.64
C THR A 208 22.32 -2.83 6.74
N VAL A 209 21.69 -3.99 6.71
CA VAL A 209 20.74 -4.51 7.70
C VAL A 209 21.07 -5.99 7.97
N ASP A 210 20.19 -6.71 8.68
CA ASP A 210 20.34 -8.15 8.88
C ASP A 210 19.93 -8.97 7.63
N ASP A 211 20.10 -10.28 7.71
CA ASP A 211 19.88 -11.22 6.62
C ASP A 211 18.43 -11.27 6.13
N ASN A 212 18.28 -11.39 4.81
CA ASN A 212 17.00 -11.53 4.13
C ASN A 212 16.01 -10.39 4.41
N PRO A 213 16.37 -9.11 4.14
CA PRO A 213 15.42 -7.99 4.16
C PRO A 213 14.34 -8.24 3.11
N ALA A 214 13.10 -8.38 3.56
CA ALA A 214 11.98 -8.74 2.70
C ALA A 214 10.90 -7.66 2.65
N ALA A 215 10.50 -7.13 3.81
CA ALA A 215 9.45 -6.12 3.89
C ALA A 215 10.02 -4.71 4.16
N ILE A 216 9.45 -3.70 3.51
CA ILE A 216 9.83 -2.29 3.70
C ILE A 216 8.61 -1.37 3.55
N THR A 217 8.52 -0.36 4.41
CA THR A 217 7.47 0.66 4.34
C THR A 217 8.00 1.99 4.86
N SER A 218 7.26 3.07 4.64
CA SER A 218 7.58 4.37 5.22
C SER A 218 6.33 5.09 5.72
N ASP A 219 6.54 5.97 6.71
CA ASP A 219 5.50 6.87 7.17
C ASP A 219 5.53 8.22 6.44
N LYS A 220 4.54 9.07 6.71
CA LYS A 220 4.43 10.42 6.14
C LYS A 220 5.55 11.37 6.59
N SER A 221 6.27 11.04 7.66
CA SER A 221 7.40 11.81 8.18
C SER A 221 8.72 11.42 7.52
N GLY A 222 8.71 10.44 6.62
CA GLY A 222 9.90 9.94 5.94
C GLY A 222 10.73 8.96 6.77
N ASN A 223 10.19 8.42 7.88
CA ASN A 223 10.80 7.28 8.56
C ASN A 223 10.58 6.04 7.69
N ILE A 224 11.65 5.29 7.45
CA ILE A 224 11.60 4.03 6.70
C ILE A 224 11.77 2.89 7.69
N PHE A 225 10.95 1.86 7.57
CA PHE A 225 10.99 0.65 8.38
C PHE A 225 11.28 -0.55 7.50
N VAL A 226 12.14 -1.47 7.97
CA VAL A 226 12.55 -2.66 7.23
C VAL A 226 12.49 -3.88 8.13
N ILE A 227 11.98 -4.98 7.61
CA ILE A 227 12.01 -6.29 8.28
C ILE A 227 12.94 -7.24 7.50
N PRO A 228 14.16 -7.47 8.01
CA PRO A 228 14.90 -8.69 7.76
C PRO A 228 14.21 -9.90 8.38
N LEU A 229 13.95 -10.93 7.58
CA LEU A 229 13.32 -12.17 8.04
C LEU A 229 14.30 -13.10 8.74
N GLY A 230 15.61 -12.86 8.59
CA GLY A 230 16.65 -13.75 9.10
C GLY A 230 16.77 -15.04 8.28
N ILE A 231 17.41 -16.03 8.90
CA ILE A 231 17.71 -17.33 8.31
C ILE A 231 16.87 -18.37 9.04
N TRP A 232 16.02 -19.08 8.28
CA TRP A 232 15.17 -20.12 8.82
C TRP A 232 15.96 -21.14 9.65
N GLY A 233 15.54 -21.36 10.90
CA GLY A 233 16.20 -22.28 11.85
C GLY A 233 17.52 -21.77 12.45
N SER A 234 17.94 -20.53 12.17
CA SER A 234 19.21 -19.97 12.67
C SER A 234 19.06 -18.59 13.31
N THR A 235 18.43 -17.62 12.63
CA THR A 235 18.22 -16.27 13.16
C THR A 235 16.77 -15.83 13.01
N SER A 236 16.26 -15.10 14.00
CA SER A 236 14.91 -14.54 13.97
C SER A 236 14.84 -13.27 13.12
N SER A 237 13.61 -12.86 12.81
CA SER A 237 13.35 -11.57 12.16
C SER A 237 13.84 -10.40 13.02
N THR A 238 14.16 -9.27 12.39
CA THR A 238 14.48 -8.02 13.10
C THR A 238 13.68 -6.86 12.53
N LEU A 239 13.62 -5.75 13.25
CA LEU A 239 12.99 -4.51 12.78
C LEU A 239 14.03 -3.41 12.78
N TYR A 240 14.18 -2.74 11.63
CA TYR A 240 15.07 -1.61 11.46
C TYR A 240 14.27 -0.34 11.17
N LYS A 241 14.77 0.79 11.70
CA LYS A 241 14.40 2.14 11.28
C LYS A 241 15.56 2.75 10.51
N ILE A 242 15.30 3.25 9.31
CA ILE A 242 16.27 3.93 8.45
C ILE A 242 15.95 5.42 8.42
N ASN A 243 16.97 6.24 8.67
CA ASN A 243 16.90 7.69 8.49
C ASN A 243 17.19 8.05 7.02
N ALA A 244 16.19 8.56 6.30
CA ALA A 244 16.32 8.87 4.87
C ALA A 244 17.28 10.04 4.55
N THR A 245 17.68 10.83 5.55
CA THR A 245 18.60 11.97 5.36
C THR A 245 20.05 11.52 5.26
N ASN A 246 20.46 10.57 6.12
CA ASN A 246 21.84 10.10 6.20
C ASN A 246 22.00 8.59 5.91
N ASN A 247 20.91 7.91 5.57
CA ASN A 247 20.85 6.46 5.29
C ASN A 247 21.32 5.57 6.45
N GLN A 248 21.33 6.07 7.69
CA GLN A 248 21.68 5.27 8.85
C GLN A 248 20.55 4.32 9.22
N ALA A 249 20.85 3.03 9.31
CA ALA A 249 19.94 2.00 9.80
C ALA A 249 20.17 1.75 11.30
N THR A 250 19.09 1.72 12.08
CA THR A 250 19.11 1.38 13.51
C THR A 250 18.18 0.20 13.75
N LYS A 251 18.69 -0.86 14.37
CA LYS A 251 17.87 -1.99 14.82
C LYS A 251 17.03 -1.53 16.02
N ILE A 252 15.73 -1.73 15.95
CA ILE A 252 14.73 -1.28 16.95
C ILE A 252 13.87 -2.42 17.48
N GLY A 253 14.09 -3.65 17.03
CA GLY A 253 13.44 -4.84 17.58
C GLY A 253 14.03 -6.14 17.03
N GLU A 254 13.83 -7.22 17.77
CA GLU A 254 14.21 -8.58 17.40
C GLU A 254 13.03 -9.54 17.61
N ASP A 255 12.98 -10.58 16.77
CA ASP A 255 11.92 -11.58 16.70
C ASP A 255 10.51 -10.98 16.57
N VAL A 256 10.40 -9.98 15.70
CA VAL A 256 9.32 -8.99 15.71
C VAL A 256 8.15 -9.37 14.82
N ALA A 257 8.38 -9.63 13.54
CA ALA A 257 7.33 -9.70 12.53
C ALA A 257 7.83 -10.28 11.20
N SER A 258 6.88 -10.69 10.37
CA SER A 258 7.09 -11.11 8.98
C SER A 258 6.54 -10.09 7.99
N MET A 259 5.62 -9.23 8.43
CA MET A 259 4.97 -8.21 7.61
C MET A 259 4.50 -7.04 8.48
N MET A 260 4.26 -5.90 7.84
CA MET A 260 3.90 -4.66 8.53
C MET A 260 3.02 -3.74 7.69
N ALA A 261 2.31 -2.84 8.36
CA ALA A 261 1.58 -1.74 7.73
C ALA A 261 1.57 -0.51 8.64
N ILE A 262 1.61 0.69 8.05
CA ILE A 262 1.48 1.94 8.80
C ILE A 262 0.01 2.26 9.02
N ASN A 263 -0.36 2.55 10.27
CA ASN A 263 -1.65 3.12 10.65
C ASN A 263 -1.43 4.34 11.56
N GLY A 264 -1.42 5.53 10.97
CA GLY A 264 -1.11 6.77 11.68
C GLY A 264 0.27 6.71 12.34
N ASP A 265 0.29 6.81 13.67
CA ASP A 265 1.52 6.78 14.47
C ASP A 265 1.95 5.37 14.90
N LYS A 266 1.29 4.32 14.40
CA LYS A 266 1.64 2.93 14.69
C LYS A 266 2.14 2.24 13.43
N LEU A 267 3.25 1.54 13.55
CA LEU A 267 3.62 0.48 12.61
C LEU A 267 3.03 -0.82 13.15
N LEU A 268 1.97 -1.30 12.50
CA LEU A 268 1.33 -2.57 12.82
C LEU A 268 2.23 -3.71 12.36
N LEU A 269 2.39 -4.72 13.20
CA LEU A 269 3.34 -5.80 13.03
C LEU A 269 2.60 -7.14 13.15
N VAL A 270 2.84 -8.02 12.19
CA VAL A 270 2.26 -9.37 12.17
C VAL A 270 3.39 -10.37 12.05
N LYS A 271 3.47 -11.26 13.05
CA LYS A 271 4.42 -12.38 13.09
C LYS A 271 3.67 -13.67 12.86
N VAL A 272 4.20 -14.50 11.97
CA VAL A 272 3.70 -15.86 11.77
C VAL A 272 4.76 -16.84 12.23
N ASP A 273 4.40 -17.75 13.13
CA ASP A 273 5.29 -18.80 13.61
C ASP A 273 4.89 -20.16 13.00
N TYR A 274 5.66 -20.57 11.98
CA TYR A 274 5.48 -21.85 11.30
C TYR A 274 6.07 -23.05 12.07
N ASN A 275 6.72 -22.85 13.23
CA ASN A 275 7.15 -23.95 14.09
C ASN A 275 6.00 -24.52 14.96
N THR A 276 4.86 -23.83 14.97
CA THR A 276 3.63 -24.29 15.63
C THR A 276 2.74 -25.05 14.65
N ASN A 277 1.96 -26.01 15.15
CA ASN A 277 0.97 -26.76 14.35
C ASN A 277 -0.41 -26.72 15.03
N PRO A 278 -1.39 -25.95 14.52
CA PRO A 278 -1.29 -25.09 13.33
C PRO A 278 -0.35 -23.90 13.56
N ALA A 279 0.17 -23.34 12.47
CA ALA A 279 0.99 -22.13 12.51
C ALA A 279 0.20 -20.96 13.11
N SER A 280 0.85 -20.20 13.99
CA SER A 280 0.18 -19.18 14.81
C SER A 280 0.53 -17.76 14.35
N THR A 281 -0.42 -16.83 14.55
CA THR A 281 -0.27 -15.42 14.21
C THR A 281 -0.24 -14.58 15.49
N THR A 282 0.84 -13.82 15.69
CA THR A 282 0.98 -12.85 16.77
C THR A 282 0.93 -11.44 16.21
N LEU A 283 0.14 -10.58 16.85
CA LEU A 283 -0.05 -9.18 16.46
C LEU A 283 0.60 -8.27 17.50
N SER A 284 1.34 -7.27 17.03
CA SER A 284 2.00 -6.26 17.86
C SER A 284 2.10 -4.95 17.09
N TYR A 285 2.63 -3.89 17.71
CA TYR A 285 2.90 -2.66 16.98
C TYR A 285 4.13 -1.93 17.53
N TYR A 286 4.76 -1.12 16.70
CA TYR A 286 5.75 -0.14 17.13
C TYR A 286 5.10 1.24 17.18
N ASP A 287 5.17 1.90 18.33
CA ASP A 287 4.69 3.27 18.52
C ASP A 287 5.75 4.22 17.96
N ILE A 288 5.46 4.81 16.80
CA ILE A 288 6.41 5.61 16.02
C ILE A 288 6.76 6.90 16.77
N LYS A 289 5.80 7.50 17.48
CA LYS A 289 5.98 8.75 18.22
C LYS A 289 6.85 8.55 19.44
N LYS A 290 6.62 7.48 20.21
CA LYS A 290 7.41 7.17 21.40
C LYS A 290 8.71 6.45 21.08
N GLY A 291 8.81 5.85 19.90
CA GLY A 291 9.98 5.09 19.49
C GLY A 291 10.10 3.74 20.19
N GLU A 292 8.98 3.13 20.60
CA GLU A 292 8.97 1.90 21.40
C GLU A 292 8.24 0.74 20.70
N LEU A 293 8.81 -0.46 20.81
CA LEU A 293 8.12 -1.69 20.42
C LEU A 293 7.11 -2.06 21.52
N VAL A 294 5.84 -2.19 21.15
CA VAL A 294 4.76 -2.59 22.05
C VAL A 294 4.33 -4.01 21.71
N ASN A 295 4.75 -4.96 22.56
CA ASN A 295 4.39 -6.38 22.48
C ASN A 295 2.97 -6.65 22.99
N LYS A 296 1.99 -5.93 22.45
CA LYS A 296 0.55 -6.11 22.71
C LYS A 296 -0.20 -6.07 21.39
N SER A 297 -1.22 -6.91 21.27
CA SER A 297 -2.10 -6.89 20.10
C SER A 297 -2.71 -5.51 19.89
N PHE A 298 -2.71 -5.05 18.65
CA PHE A 298 -3.49 -3.88 18.24
C PHE A 298 -4.98 -4.20 18.06
N ILE A 299 -5.38 -5.47 18.16
CA ILE A 299 -6.78 -5.91 18.21
C ILE A 299 -7.27 -5.89 19.65
N THR A 300 -8.37 -5.18 19.91
CA THR A 300 -8.79 -4.75 21.25
C THR A 300 -10.04 -5.44 21.78
N ASP A 301 -10.77 -6.16 20.93
CA ASP A 301 -12.02 -6.85 21.31
C ASP A 301 -11.83 -8.34 21.62
N GLY A 302 -10.59 -8.84 21.59
CA GLY A 302 -10.27 -10.24 21.87
C GLY A 302 -10.44 -11.19 20.68
N THR A 303 -10.73 -10.67 19.48
CA THR A 303 -10.75 -11.49 18.26
C THR A 303 -9.40 -12.19 18.07
N THR A 304 -9.43 -13.51 17.84
CA THR A 304 -8.25 -14.33 17.61
C THR A 304 -8.05 -14.64 16.13
N ILE A 305 -6.79 -14.73 15.70
CA ILE A 305 -6.41 -15.07 14.33
C ILE A 305 -5.85 -16.49 14.32
N SER A 306 -6.67 -17.45 13.92
CA SER A 306 -6.35 -18.89 14.02
C SER A 306 -5.57 -19.45 12.82
N ALA A 307 -5.44 -18.67 11.75
CA ALA A 307 -4.70 -19.05 10.55
C ALA A 307 -3.46 -18.16 10.38
N PRO A 308 -2.43 -18.62 9.65
CA PRO A 308 -1.29 -17.79 9.26
C PRO A 308 -1.73 -16.48 8.61
N GLY A 309 -1.17 -15.37 9.09
CA GLY A 309 -1.26 -14.09 8.39
C GLY A 309 -0.50 -14.15 7.07
N ASN A 310 -1.09 -13.63 6.00
CA ASN A 310 -0.47 -13.54 4.68
C ASN A 310 -0.29 -12.10 4.22
N SER A 311 -1.12 -11.19 4.68
CA SER A 311 -1.02 -9.78 4.34
C SER A 311 -1.65 -8.89 5.41
N ILE A 312 -1.12 -7.69 5.55
CA ILE A 312 -1.73 -6.60 6.31
C ILE A 312 -1.72 -5.33 5.45
N LYS A 313 -2.86 -4.66 5.37
CA LYS A 313 -3.05 -3.38 4.67
C LYS A 313 -3.95 -2.49 5.51
N VAL A 314 -3.79 -1.17 5.37
CA VAL A 314 -4.60 -0.18 6.07
C VAL A 314 -5.29 0.67 5.02
N ASP A 315 -6.61 0.81 5.13
CA ASP A 315 -7.38 1.68 4.28
C ASP A 315 -6.99 3.13 4.57
N PRO A 316 -6.41 3.87 3.60
CA PRO A 316 -5.93 5.22 3.83
C PRO A 316 -7.06 6.23 4.11
N ALA A 317 -8.31 5.92 3.75
CA ALA A 317 -9.47 6.78 3.99
C ALA A 317 -10.03 6.63 5.41
N THR A 318 -10.11 5.39 5.91
CA THR A 318 -10.83 5.06 7.15
C THR A 318 -9.92 4.65 8.31
N GLY A 319 -8.66 4.30 8.02
CA GLY A 319 -7.76 3.69 9.00
C GLY A 319 -8.11 2.24 9.35
N TYR A 320 -9.07 1.63 8.65
CA TYR A 320 -9.45 0.24 8.88
C TYR A 320 -8.32 -0.71 8.49
N ILE A 321 -8.13 -1.74 9.29
CA ILE A 321 -7.04 -2.70 9.17
C ILE A 321 -7.59 -3.96 8.49
N TYR A 322 -6.99 -4.30 7.35
CA TYR A 322 -7.32 -5.48 6.56
C TYR A 322 -6.22 -6.51 6.75
N LEU A 323 -6.53 -7.60 7.43
CA LEU A 323 -5.62 -8.71 7.72
C LEU A 323 -6.06 -9.96 6.93
N GLY A 324 -5.27 -10.33 5.93
CA GLY A 324 -5.50 -11.51 5.12
C GLY A 324 -4.85 -12.75 5.74
N THR A 325 -5.55 -13.88 5.73
CA THR A 325 -5.06 -15.15 6.29
C THR A 325 -5.33 -16.33 5.35
N GLY A 326 -4.51 -17.38 5.43
CA GLY A 326 -4.60 -18.58 4.59
C GLY A 326 -3.82 -19.76 5.17
N ASP A 327 -4.22 -20.99 4.80
CA ASP A 327 -3.80 -22.23 5.47
C ASP A 327 -3.40 -23.37 4.51
N TYR A 328 -2.99 -23.04 3.28
CA TYR A 328 -2.67 -23.96 2.15
C TYR A 328 -3.85 -24.75 1.59
N GLN A 329 -4.94 -24.92 2.35
CA GLN A 329 -5.99 -25.89 2.05
C GLN A 329 -7.28 -25.23 1.62
N ASN A 330 -7.57 -24.05 2.17
CA ASN A 330 -8.82 -23.33 1.95
C ASN A 330 -8.58 -21.99 1.27
N LYS A 331 -9.63 -21.47 0.62
CA LYS A 331 -9.67 -20.07 0.22
C LYS A 331 -9.40 -19.20 1.43
N GLY A 332 -8.58 -18.17 1.24
CA GLY A 332 -8.20 -17.24 2.28
C GLY A 332 -9.38 -16.43 2.82
N LYS A 333 -9.15 -15.84 3.99
CA LYS A 333 -10.08 -14.95 4.66
C LYS A 333 -9.45 -13.57 4.80
N MET A 334 -10.30 -12.55 4.82
CA MET A 334 -9.94 -11.19 5.19
C MET A 334 -10.69 -10.83 6.46
N TYR A 335 -9.95 -10.42 7.48
CA TYR A 335 -10.49 -9.78 8.67
C TYR A 335 -10.41 -8.27 8.48
N VAL A 336 -11.49 -7.56 8.77
CA VAL A 336 -11.55 -6.10 8.73
C VAL A 336 -11.76 -5.58 10.14
N PHE A 337 -10.81 -4.83 10.65
CA PHE A 337 -10.88 -4.19 11.95
C PHE A 337 -10.99 -2.67 11.79
N SER A 338 -11.66 -2.01 12.74
CA SER A 338 -11.63 -0.55 12.84
C SER A 338 -10.22 -0.06 13.18
N ALA A 339 -9.99 1.26 13.11
CA ALA A 339 -8.72 1.86 13.50
C ALA A 339 -8.38 1.60 14.99
N GLU A 340 -9.39 1.36 15.82
CA GLU A 340 -9.26 0.99 17.24
C GLU A 340 -9.07 -0.51 17.46
N GLY A 341 -9.04 -1.33 16.40
CA GLY A 341 -8.80 -2.76 16.48
C GLY A 341 -10.01 -3.59 16.89
N LYS A 342 -11.24 -3.15 16.57
CA LYS A 342 -12.47 -3.94 16.76
C LYS A 342 -12.90 -4.58 15.44
N LEU A 343 -13.32 -5.84 15.47
CA LEU A 343 -13.77 -6.55 14.28
C LEU A 343 -15.03 -5.90 13.72
N ILE A 344 -14.97 -5.54 12.45
CA ILE A 344 -16.07 -4.95 11.67
C ILE A 344 -16.67 -5.98 10.72
N ASP A 345 -15.81 -6.78 10.08
CA ASP A 345 -16.23 -7.78 9.11
C ASP A 345 -15.23 -8.92 8.97
N GLN A 346 -15.69 -10.05 8.43
CA GLN A 346 -14.86 -11.18 8.06
C GLN A 346 -15.49 -11.92 6.87
N PHE A 347 -14.73 -12.06 5.78
CA PHE A 347 -15.23 -12.72 4.57
C PHE A 347 -14.14 -13.50 3.85
N ALA A 348 -14.55 -14.43 2.98
CA ALA A 348 -13.64 -15.16 2.11
C ALA A 348 -13.14 -14.25 0.97
N THR A 349 -11.86 -14.35 0.61
CA THR A 349 -11.25 -13.50 -0.43
C THR A 349 -11.48 -14.01 -1.85
N GLY A 350 -12.04 -15.21 -1.99
CA GLY A 350 -12.32 -15.85 -3.27
C GLY A 350 -11.16 -16.63 -3.88
N GLY A 351 -9.97 -16.61 -3.26
CA GLY A 351 -8.79 -17.33 -3.74
C GLY A 351 -7.87 -17.77 -2.60
N TYR A 352 -6.71 -18.32 -2.93
CA TYR A 352 -5.71 -18.81 -1.97
C TYR A 352 -4.61 -17.76 -1.75
N TYR A 353 -4.10 -17.68 -0.52
CA TYR A 353 -3.00 -16.76 -0.16
C TYR A 353 -3.31 -15.28 -0.44
N PRO A 354 -4.14 -14.62 0.39
CA PRO A 354 -4.43 -13.21 0.21
C PRO A 354 -3.16 -12.36 0.33
N MET A 355 -2.78 -11.69 -0.76
CA MET A 355 -1.63 -10.77 -0.82
C MET A 355 -1.98 -9.36 -0.33
N GLY A 356 -3.27 -9.02 -0.29
CA GLY A 356 -3.75 -7.82 0.38
C GLY A 356 -5.09 -7.32 -0.12
N ALA A 357 -5.57 -6.30 0.58
CA ALA A 357 -6.64 -5.42 0.15
C ALA A 357 -6.04 -4.16 -0.52
N TYR A 358 -6.53 -3.80 -1.70
CA TYR A 358 -6.08 -2.64 -2.48
C TYR A 358 -7.25 -1.70 -2.75
N PHE A 359 -7.12 -0.46 -2.30
CA PHE A 359 -8.25 0.44 -2.12
C PHE A 359 -8.45 1.36 -3.34
N LEU A 360 -9.69 1.44 -3.82
CA LEU A 360 -10.13 2.51 -4.71
C LEU A 360 -10.58 3.68 -3.85
N THR A 361 -9.81 4.78 -3.86
CA THR A 361 -10.17 6.02 -3.18
C THR A 361 -10.68 7.08 -4.16
N GLY A 362 -11.61 7.91 -3.70
CA GLY A 362 -12.15 9.05 -4.43
C GLY A 362 -12.60 10.16 -3.47
N THR A 363 -12.86 11.35 -4.01
CA THR A 363 -13.45 12.48 -3.27
C THR A 363 -14.97 12.47 -3.45
N LYS A 364 -15.73 12.68 -2.38
CA LYS A 364 -17.20 12.80 -2.45
C LYS A 364 -17.65 14.17 -2.94
#